data_AF-A7TGK3-F1
#
_entry.id   AF-A7TGK3-F1
#
_cell.length_a   1.000
_cell.length_b   1.000
_cell.length_c   1.000
_cell.angle_alpha   90.00
_cell.angle_beta   90.00
_cell.angle_gamma   90.00
#
_symmetry.space_group_name_H-M   'P 1'
#
loop_
_entity.id
_entity.type
_entity.pdbx_description
1 polymer ?
#
loop_
_entity_poly.entity_id
_entity_poly.type
_entity_poly.pdbx_seq_one_letter_code
_entity_poly.pdbx_strand_id
1 'polypeptide(L)'
;MMIRNQLYRKCIIGGGRSILNGWVINGTVPNIGLRYLRSGIVTRSNEIKTLEDLSKLKNLDDVDPELIRKLINERTSELNIQNEMEMLKHIQNEERKTQDIPIKRFIRPTWMFLLMSSTFYLLGHYIWWKLEYDEVEKELDRQVTALEEELHNLIEEHRVHGENEAIKNKKHKHWYKFWS
;
A
#
# COMPACT_ATOMS: atom_id res chain seq x y z
N MET A 1 -7.14 -11.92 13.97
CA MET A 1 -8.22 -11.23 13.23
C MET A 1 -9.38 -11.05 14.20
N MET A 2 -9.81 -9.79 14.43
CA MET A 2 -11.13 -9.31 14.92
C MET A 2 -11.87 -10.18 15.96
N ILE A 3 -12.13 -9.77 17.20
CA ILE A 3 -13.35 -9.03 17.62
C ILE A 3 -13.11 -8.35 19.00
N ARG A 4 -12.37 -7.23 19.07
CA ARG A 4 -12.35 -6.39 20.31
C ARG A 4 -12.64 -4.91 20.11
N ASN A 5 -12.75 -4.43 18.86
CA ASN A 5 -12.91 -3.01 18.56
C ASN A 5 -14.35 -2.55 18.27
N GLN A 6 -15.39 -3.29 18.69
CA GLN A 6 -16.79 -2.86 18.51
C GLN A 6 -17.60 -2.67 19.80
N LEU A 7 -16.99 -2.82 20.98
CA LEU A 7 -17.73 -2.64 22.25
C LEU A 7 -17.50 -1.29 22.95
N TYR A 8 -16.47 -0.52 22.59
CA TYR A 8 -16.23 0.78 23.22
C TYR A 8 -16.86 1.98 22.51
N ARG A 9 -17.45 1.79 21.31
CA ARG A 9 -18.02 2.88 20.50
C ARG A 9 -19.53 3.07 20.65
N LYS A 10 -20.17 2.53 21.69
CA LYS A 10 -21.65 2.62 21.83
C LYS A 10 -22.21 3.05 23.20
N CYS A 11 -21.42 3.60 24.12
CA CYS A 11 -21.97 4.05 25.42
C CYS A 11 -21.52 5.43 25.93
N ILE A 12 -20.94 6.31 25.12
CA ILE A 12 -20.60 7.69 25.57
C ILE A 12 -21.22 8.75 24.67
N ILE A 13 -22.50 8.56 24.31
CA ILE A 13 -23.40 9.63 23.87
C ILE A 13 -24.78 9.30 24.43
N GLY A 14 -25.21 10.02 25.48
CA GLY A 14 -26.63 10.16 25.82
C GLY A 14 -27.13 9.44 27.07
N GLY A 15 -27.03 10.12 28.22
CA GLY A 15 -28.21 10.38 29.05
C GLY A 15 -28.64 9.35 30.11
N GLY A 16 -29.06 9.89 31.26
CA GLY A 16 -30.18 9.30 32.00
C GLY A 16 -29.84 8.52 33.27
N ARG A 17 -29.66 9.26 34.37
CA ARG A 17 -30.17 8.99 35.74
C ARG A 17 -29.55 10.07 36.65
N SER A 18 -30.26 11.12 37.04
CA SER A 18 -31.48 11.12 37.86
C SER A 18 -31.35 10.20 39.08
N ILE A 19 -30.51 10.67 40.00
CA ILE A 19 -30.42 10.35 41.42
C ILE A 19 -30.02 11.73 41.98
N LEU A 20 -30.91 12.60 42.45
CA LEU A 20 -31.96 12.35 43.44
C LEU A 20 -31.52 11.31 44.49
N ASN A 21 -30.24 11.43 44.89
CA ASN A 21 -29.83 11.25 46.27
C ASN A 21 -30.41 12.47 47.02
N GLY A 22 -31.46 12.38 47.84
CA GLY A 22 -31.85 11.20 48.60
C GLY A 22 -30.75 10.93 49.60
N TRP A 23 -31.04 11.14 50.88
CA TRP A 23 -30.12 11.34 52.01
C TRP A 23 -29.79 12.82 52.28
N VAL A 24 -30.60 13.50 53.10
CA VAL A 24 -30.67 13.38 54.57
C VAL A 24 -29.55 14.21 55.21
N ILE A 25 -29.89 15.41 55.66
CA ILE A 25 -30.23 15.79 57.04
C ILE A 25 -29.01 16.47 57.69
N ASN A 26 -29.23 17.74 58.01
CA ASN A 26 -28.72 18.47 59.18
C ASN A 26 -27.28 18.19 59.60
N GLY A 27 -26.36 18.92 59.00
CA GLY A 27 -25.06 19.26 59.58
C GLY A 27 -24.93 20.77 59.78
N THR A 28 -26.01 21.44 60.16
CA THR A 28 -25.93 22.80 60.68
C THR A 28 -25.27 22.73 62.04
N VAL A 29 -24.11 23.39 62.22
CA VAL A 29 -23.61 24.05 63.46
C VAL A 29 -22.08 24.21 63.36
N PRO A 30 -21.48 25.36 63.75
CA PRO A 30 -21.99 26.71 63.65
C PRO A 30 -20.96 27.66 62.98
N ASN A 31 -21.54 28.69 62.37
CA ASN A 31 -20.89 29.93 62.00
C ASN A 31 -20.42 30.67 63.26
N ILE A 32 -19.20 30.37 63.75
CA ILE A 32 -18.52 31.19 64.75
C ILE A 32 -17.67 32.18 63.97
N GLY A 33 -18.17 33.39 63.92
CA GLY A 33 -17.56 34.48 63.19
C GLY A 33 -16.15 34.80 63.65
N LEU A 34 -15.34 35.20 62.67
CA LEU A 34 -14.36 36.24 62.88
C LEU A 34 -14.72 37.38 61.93
N ARG A 35 -15.62 38.24 62.42
CA ARG A 35 -15.71 39.59 61.92
C ARG A 35 -14.44 40.33 62.37
N TYR A 36 -13.92 41.13 61.45
CA TYR A 36 -12.97 42.23 61.64
C TYR A 36 -11.52 41.84 61.92
N LEU A 37 -10.74 41.68 60.85
CA LEU A 37 -9.55 42.51 60.64
C LEU A 37 -9.45 42.84 59.14
N ARG A 38 -10.38 43.66 58.61
CA ARG A 38 -10.17 44.35 57.32
C ARG A 38 -9.29 45.58 57.58
N SER A 39 -8.09 45.36 58.11
CA SER A 39 -7.02 46.33 57.93
C SER A 39 -6.64 46.24 56.47
N GLY A 40 -6.71 47.36 55.76
CA GLY A 40 -6.17 47.49 54.42
C GLY A 40 -4.67 47.24 54.49
N ILE A 41 -4.27 45.98 54.40
CA ILE A 41 -2.91 45.62 54.05
C ILE A 41 -2.84 45.95 52.57
N VAL A 42 -2.19 47.07 52.29
CA VAL A 42 -1.65 47.40 50.97
C VAL A 42 -0.59 46.35 50.71
N THR A 43 -1.01 45.16 50.29
CA THR A 43 -0.11 44.07 49.93
C THR A 43 0.62 44.51 48.66
N ARG A 44 1.87 44.05 48.49
CA ARG A 44 2.72 44.34 47.33
C ARG A 44 2.23 43.62 46.05
N SER A 45 0.93 43.74 45.75
CA SER A 45 0.27 43.24 44.54
C SER A 45 0.91 43.75 43.24
N ASN A 46 1.65 44.85 43.28
CA ASN A 46 2.25 45.46 42.09
C ASN A 46 3.49 44.73 41.55
N GLU A 47 4.12 43.82 42.31
CA GLU A 47 5.37 43.16 41.87
C GLU A 47 5.14 41.81 41.18
N ILE A 48 3.95 41.23 41.32
CA ILE A 48 3.67 39.86 40.87
C ILE A 48 2.98 39.89 39.51
N LYS A 49 3.76 39.70 38.44
CA LYS A 49 3.23 39.67 37.06
C LYS A 49 3.11 38.24 36.51
N THR A 50 3.91 37.32 37.01
CA THR A 50 4.00 35.95 36.47
C THR A 50 3.83 34.88 37.54
N LEU A 51 3.45 33.67 37.12
CA LEU A 51 3.37 32.49 38.01
C LEU A 51 4.77 32.14 38.59
N GLU A 52 5.84 32.52 37.90
CA GLU A 52 7.22 32.37 38.37
C GLU A 52 7.56 33.35 39.50
N ASP A 53 6.93 34.53 39.52
CA ASP A 53 7.07 35.47 40.62
C ASP A 53 6.29 34.97 41.84
N LEU A 54 5.13 34.35 41.63
CA LEU A 54 4.34 33.67 42.67
C LEU A 54 5.14 32.58 43.41
N SER A 55 5.95 31.80 42.70
CA SER A 55 6.75 30.71 43.31
C SER A 55 7.99 31.21 44.07
N LYS A 56 8.45 32.45 43.80
CA LYS A 56 9.59 33.07 44.47
C LYS A 56 9.20 33.81 45.76
N LEU A 57 7.92 34.07 46.00
CA LEU A 57 7.50 34.69 47.25
C LEU A 57 7.72 33.74 48.43
N LYS A 58 8.35 34.26 49.48
CA LYS A 58 8.64 33.53 50.73
C LYS A 58 7.35 33.10 51.45
N ASN A 59 6.29 33.90 51.35
CA ASN A 59 4.96 33.63 51.92
C ASN A 59 3.89 33.95 50.87
N LEU A 60 3.01 32.98 50.59
CA LEU A 60 1.92 33.10 49.62
C LEU A 60 0.71 33.88 50.16
N ASP A 61 0.63 34.08 51.49
CA ASP A 61 -0.48 34.75 52.17
C ASP A 61 -0.61 36.25 51.82
N ASP A 62 0.43 36.87 51.25
CA ASP A 62 0.44 38.30 50.88
C ASP A 62 -0.11 38.56 49.47
N VAL A 63 -0.54 37.52 48.76
CA VAL A 63 -1.06 37.66 47.39
C VAL A 63 -2.56 37.44 47.33
N ASP A 64 -3.23 38.29 46.56
CA ASP A 64 -4.67 38.19 46.34
C ASP A 64 -5.02 36.81 45.70
N PRO A 65 -5.89 35.99 46.32
CA PRO A 65 -6.29 34.70 45.76
C PRO A 65 -6.92 34.82 44.36
N GLU A 66 -7.54 35.97 44.03
CA GLU A 66 -8.07 36.18 42.68
C GLU A 66 -6.96 36.29 41.63
N LEU A 67 -5.83 36.93 41.97
CA LEU A 67 -4.68 37.05 41.07
C LEU A 67 -4.05 35.68 40.80
N ILE A 68 -3.89 34.85 41.83
CA ILE A 68 -3.38 33.48 41.69
C ILE A 68 -4.28 32.66 40.75
N ARG A 69 -5.61 32.71 40.94
CA ARG A 69 -6.57 32.00 40.07
C ARG A 69 -6.47 32.47 38.62
N LYS A 70 -6.33 33.78 38.39
CA LYS A 70 -6.17 34.34 37.04
C LYS A 70 -4.88 33.85 36.38
N LEU A 71 -3.75 33.90 37.08
CA LEU A 71 -2.44 33.45 36.57
C LEU A 71 -2.43 31.94 36.26
N ILE A 72 -3.03 31.12 37.13
CA ILE A 72 -3.15 29.68 36.89
C ILE A 72 -4.01 29.40 35.65
N ASN A 73 -5.16 30.06 35.53
CA ASN A 73 -6.03 29.90 34.36
C ASN A 73 -5.35 30.34 33.06
N GLU A 74 -4.62 31.46 33.08
CA GLU A 74 -3.88 31.96 31.93
C GLU A 74 -2.81 30.96 31.49
N ARG A 75 -1.96 30.48 32.42
CA ARG A 75 -0.94 29.46 32.11
C ARG A 75 -1.54 28.12 31.68
N THR A 76 -2.66 27.71 32.26
CA THR A 76 -3.37 26.48 31.84
C THR A 76 -3.90 26.61 30.42
N SER A 77 -4.43 27.78 30.06
CA SER A 77 -4.92 28.05 28.71
C SER A 77 -3.77 28.10 27.70
N GLU A 78 -2.64 28.71 28.06
CA GLU A 78 -1.43 28.76 27.22
C GLU A 78 -0.90 27.35 26.94
N LEU A 79 -0.82 26.51 27.98
CA LEU A 79 -0.34 25.13 27.86
C LEU A 79 -1.29 24.27 27.01
N ASN A 80 -2.61 24.47 27.14
CA ASN A 80 -3.59 23.77 26.31
C ASN A 80 -3.45 24.16 24.83
N ILE A 81 -3.29 25.46 24.54
CA ILE A 81 -3.09 25.96 23.16
C ILE A 81 -1.78 25.42 22.57
N GLN A 82 -0.70 25.35 23.37
CA GLN A 82 0.57 24.77 22.92
C GLN A 82 0.43 23.28 22.57
N ASN A 83 -0.25 22.51 23.42
CA ASN A 83 -0.49 21.08 23.17
C ASN A 83 -1.36 20.85 21.92
N GLU A 84 -2.42 21.65 21.73
CA GLU A 84 -3.24 21.62 20.51
C GLU A 84 -2.40 21.96 19.26
N MET A 85 -1.53 22.97 19.35
CA MET A 85 -0.64 23.35 18.24
C MET A 85 0.39 22.26 17.91
N GLU A 86 0.95 21.60 18.92
CA GLU A 86 1.87 20.47 18.72
C GLU A 86 1.17 19.29 18.07
N MET A 87 -0.04 18.95 18.54
CA MET A 87 -0.88 17.92 17.93
C MET A 87 -1.18 18.23 16.46
N LEU A 88 -1.56 19.47 16.13
CA LEU A 88 -1.82 19.89 14.75
C LEU A 88 -0.56 19.79 13.87
N LYS A 89 0.62 20.15 14.38
CA LYS A 89 1.90 19.97 13.66
C LYS A 89 2.22 18.49 13.42
N HIS A 90 1.94 17.62 14.38
CA HIS A 90 2.15 16.18 14.22
C HIS A 90 1.27 15.62 13.09
N ILE A 91 -0.03 15.96 13.12
CA ILE A 91 -1.00 15.54 12.09
C ILE A 91 -0.56 16.06 10.71
N GLN A 92 -0.18 17.33 10.60
CA GLN A 92 0.29 17.90 9.34
C GLN A 92 1.56 17.20 8.82
N ASN A 93 2.48 16.79 9.70
CA ASN A 93 3.68 16.07 9.31
C ASN A 93 3.37 14.63 8.84
N GLU A 94 2.38 13.98 9.44
CA GLU A 94 1.88 12.67 8.97
C GLU A 94 1.16 12.78 7.63
N GLU A 95 0.34 13.81 7.42
CA GLU A 95 -0.29 14.10 6.13
C GLU A 95 0.75 14.38 5.06
N ARG A 96 1.77 15.20 5.34
CA ARG A 96 2.88 15.43 4.39
C ARG A 96 3.60 14.13 4.05
N LYS A 97 3.92 13.27 5.03
CA LYS A 97 4.58 11.98 4.75
C LYS A 97 3.73 11.02 3.92
N THR A 98 2.41 11.09 4.05
CA THR A 98 1.47 10.25 3.29
C THR A 98 1.14 10.82 1.92
N GLN A 99 1.19 12.13 1.72
CA GLN A 99 1.05 12.78 0.42
C GLN A 99 2.35 12.72 -0.37
N ASP A 100 3.49 12.95 0.29
CA ASP A 100 4.84 12.84 -0.27
C ASP A 100 5.32 11.37 -0.29
N ILE A 101 4.45 10.42 -0.68
CA ILE A 101 4.92 9.08 -1.04
C ILE A 101 5.86 9.29 -2.23
N PRO A 102 7.18 9.09 -2.07
CA PRO A 102 8.10 9.39 -3.14
C PRO A 102 7.77 8.46 -4.30
N ILE A 103 7.45 9.03 -5.46
CA ILE A 103 7.22 8.32 -6.74
C ILE A 103 8.32 7.27 -7.00
N LYS A 104 9.52 7.53 -6.46
CA LYS A 104 10.67 6.62 -6.42
C LYS A 104 10.38 5.21 -5.88
N ARG A 105 9.41 5.01 -4.98
CA ARG A 105 9.04 3.68 -4.47
C ARG A 105 8.35 2.81 -5.52
N PHE A 106 7.60 3.42 -6.45
CA PHE A 106 6.89 2.69 -7.50
C PHE A 106 7.77 2.35 -8.71
N ILE A 107 8.87 3.07 -8.90
CA ILE A 107 9.82 2.79 -9.98
C ILE A 107 10.31 1.33 -9.91
N ARG A 108 10.68 0.83 -8.72
CA ARG A 108 11.19 -0.55 -8.59
C ARG A 108 10.16 -1.62 -9.07
N PRO A 109 8.90 -1.63 -8.58
CA PRO A 109 7.87 -2.51 -9.12
C PRO A 109 7.55 -2.29 -10.61
N THR A 110 7.50 -1.04 -11.09
CA THR A 110 7.15 -0.73 -12.49
C THR A 110 8.16 -1.33 -13.46
N TRP A 111 9.46 -1.28 -13.14
CA TRP A 111 10.49 -1.91 -13.98
C TRP A 111 10.34 -3.43 -14.02
N MET A 112 10.01 -4.07 -12.90
CA MET A 112 9.73 -5.51 -12.88
C MET A 112 8.51 -5.84 -13.74
N PHE A 113 7.44 -5.05 -13.64
CA PHE A 113 6.24 -5.25 -14.46
C PHE A 113 6.54 -5.08 -15.96
N LEU A 114 7.32 -4.06 -16.33
CA LEU A 114 7.71 -3.81 -17.72
C LEU A 114 8.56 -4.95 -18.29
N LEU A 115 9.55 -5.44 -17.52
CA LEU A 115 10.37 -6.59 -17.90
C LEU A 115 9.52 -7.85 -18.06
N MET A 116 8.61 -8.11 -17.12
CA MET A 116 7.69 -9.25 -17.19
C MET A 116 6.76 -9.14 -18.41
N SER A 117 6.23 -7.97 -18.71
CA SER A 117 5.39 -7.78 -19.90
C SER A 117 6.18 -8.01 -21.19
N SER A 118 7.43 -7.55 -21.25
CA SER A 118 8.29 -7.74 -22.42
C SER A 118 8.67 -9.22 -22.61
N THR A 119 9.00 -9.94 -21.53
CA THR A 119 9.34 -11.37 -21.62
C THR A 119 8.13 -12.19 -22.03
N PHE A 120 6.95 -11.93 -21.46
CA PHE A 120 5.72 -12.60 -21.87
C PHE A 120 5.38 -12.35 -23.35
N TYR A 121 5.57 -11.13 -23.83
CA TYR A 121 5.38 -10.81 -25.26
C TYR A 121 6.34 -11.61 -26.15
N LEU A 122 7.64 -11.64 -25.79
CA LEU A 122 8.64 -12.41 -26.52
C LEU A 122 8.37 -13.92 -26.48
N LEU A 123 7.95 -14.46 -25.33
CA LEU A 123 7.60 -15.87 -25.19
C LEU A 123 6.38 -16.22 -26.04
N GLY A 124 5.33 -15.39 -26.00
CA GLY A 124 4.14 -15.59 -26.83
C GLY A 124 4.48 -15.56 -28.32
N HIS A 125 5.30 -14.58 -28.74
CA HIS A 125 5.76 -14.47 -30.13
C HIS A 125 6.65 -15.65 -30.54
N TYR A 126 7.54 -16.11 -29.66
CA TYR A 126 8.39 -17.27 -29.91
C TYR A 126 7.58 -18.57 -30.04
N ILE A 127 6.59 -18.77 -29.18
CA ILE A 127 5.68 -19.94 -29.25
C ILE A 127 4.88 -19.90 -30.56
N TRP A 128 4.36 -18.72 -30.92
CA TRP A 128 3.65 -18.53 -32.19
C TRP A 128 4.51 -18.88 -33.40
N TRP A 129 5.71 -18.29 -33.46
CA TRP A 129 6.68 -18.58 -34.51
C TRP A 129 7.01 -20.08 -34.56
N LYS A 130 7.26 -20.70 -33.42
CA LYS A 130 7.60 -22.12 -33.36
C LYS A 130 6.46 -22.99 -33.90
N LEU A 131 5.22 -22.69 -33.53
CA LEU A 131 4.04 -23.43 -34.03
C LEU A 131 3.90 -23.30 -35.56
N GLU A 132 4.08 -22.10 -36.10
CA GLU A 132 4.04 -21.85 -37.55
C GLU A 132 5.13 -22.66 -38.27
N TYR A 133 6.36 -22.64 -37.75
CA TYR A 133 7.47 -23.37 -38.34
C TYR A 133 7.27 -24.89 -38.25
N ASP A 134 6.76 -25.40 -37.14
CA ASP A 134 6.46 -26.82 -36.98
C ASP A 134 5.39 -27.30 -37.99
N GLU A 135 4.45 -26.43 -38.38
CA GLU A 135 3.44 -26.74 -39.40
C GLU A 135 4.04 -26.75 -40.80
N VAL A 136 4.84 -25.74 -41.14
CA VAL A 136 5.54 -25.65 -42.43
C VAL A 136 6.54 -26.80 -42.60
N GLU A 137 7.27 -27.16 -41.55
CA GLU A 137 8.22 -28.29 -41.58
C GLU A 137 7.49 -29.62 -41.82
N LYS A 138 6.34 -29.85 -41.17
CA LYS A 138 5.51 -31.04 -41.41
C LYS A 138 4.96 -31.10 -42.82
N GLU A 139 4.53 -29.97 -43.37
CA GLU A 139 4.02 -29.92 -44.74
C GLU A 139 5.12 -30.20 -45.76
N LEU A 140 6.32 -29.66 -45.54
CA LEU A 140 7.47 -29.95 -46.38
C LEU A 140 7.92 -31.41 -46.28
N ASP A 141 7.95 -31.98 -45.07
CA ASP A 141 8.30 -33.38 -44.83
C ASP A 141 7.32 -34.35 -45.53
N ARG A 142 6.02 -34.02 -45.55
CA ARG A 142 5.02 -34.75 -46.34
C ARG A 142 5.28 -34.66 -47.83
N GLN A 143 5.62 -33.48 -48.34
CA GLN A 143 5.91 -33.30 -49.77
C GLN A 143 7.17 -34.07 -50.18
N VAL A 144 8.22 -34.07 -49.35
CA VAL A 144 9.44 -34.85 -49.58
C VAL A 144 9.10 -36.35 -49.57
N THR A 145 8.38 -36.82 -48.55
CA THR A 145 7.99 -38.23 -48.44
C THR A 145 7.16 -38.69 -49.65
N ALA A 146 6.20 -37.87 -50.10
CA ALA A 146 5.40 -38.17 -51.28
C ALA A 146 6.23 -38.22 -52.57
N LEU A 147 7.19 -37.30 -52.73
CA LEU A 147 8.11 -37.32 -53.87
C LEU A 147 9.07 -38.51 -53.83
N GLU A 148 9.56 -38.90 -52.65
CA GLU A 148 10.41 -40.08 -52.48
C GLU A 148 9.64 -41.36 -52.81
N GLU A 149 8.36 -41.45 -52.40
CA GLU A 149 7.48 -42.56 -52.77
C GLU A 149 7.20 -42.61 -54.27
N GLU A 150 6.91 -41.46 -54.91
CA GLU A 150 6.71 -41.36 -56.36
C GLU A 150 7.97 -41.80 -57.12
N LEU A 151 9.14 -41.31 -56.70
CA LEU A 151 10.41 -41.70 -57.29
C LEU A 151 10.70 -43.18 -57.11
N HIS A 152 10.44 -43.73 -55.91
CA HIS A 152 10.63 -45.15 -55.63
C HIS A 152 9.72 -46.03 -56.49
N ASN A 153 8.46 -45.63 -56.66
CA ASN A 153 7.49 -46.31 -57.51
C ASN A 153 7.92 -46.28 -58.99
N LEU A 154 8.42 -45.14 -59.48
CA LEU A 154 8.94 -45.02 -60.85
C LEU A 154 10.19 -45.89 -61.09
N ILE A 155 11.09 -45.97 -60.10
CA ILE A 155 12.28 -46.84 -60.15
C ILE A 155 11.85 -48.31 -60.20
N GLU A 156 10.89 -48.71 -59.37
CA GLU A 156 10.40 -50.09 -59.34
C GLU A 156 9.64 -50.47 -60.62
N GLU A 157 8.79 -49.56 -61.12
CA GLU A 157 8.10 -49.74 -62.41
C GLU A 157 9.12 -49.92 -63.54
N HIS A 158 10.15 -49.07 -63.60
CA HIS A 158 11.22 -49.17 -64.59
C HIS A 158 12.12 -50.39 -64.39
N ARG A 159 12.27 -50.90 -63.16
CA ARG A 159 12.98 -52.16 -62.89
C ARG A 159 12.19 -53.36 -63.43
N VAL A 160 10.90 -53.44 -63.12
CA VAL A 160 10.01 -54.51 -63.59
C VAL A 160 9.82 -54.44 -65.11
N HIS A 161 9.60 -53.26 -65.67
CA HIS A 161 9.47 -53.06 -67.11
C HIS A 161 10.81 -53.24 -67.81
N GLY A 162 11.91 -52.76 -67.24
CA GLY A 162 13.26 -52.90 -67.77
C GLY A 162 13.73 -54.36 -67.85
N GLU A 163 13.36 -55.21 -66.90
CA GLU A 163 13.64 -56.67 -66.98
C GLU A 163 12.81 -57.33 -68.10
N ASN A 164 11.52 -56.98 -68.20
CA ASN A 164 10.64 -57.49 -69.26
C ASN A 164 11.05 -56.99 -70.66
N GLU A 165 11.46 -55.72 -70.76
CA GLU A 165 12.03 -55.09 -71.94
C GLU A 165 13.39 -55.68 -72.27
N ALA A 166 14.29 -55.95 -71.31
CA ALA A 166 15.59 -56.56 -71.58
C ALA A 166 15.45 -57.98 -72.15
N ILE A 167 14.42 -58.74 -71.73
CA ILE A 167 14.09 -60.05 -72.32
C ILE A 167 13.58 -59.91 -73.75
N LYS A 168 12.76 -58.88 -74.05
CA LYS A 168 12.25 -58.62 -75.41
C LYS A 168 13.28 -57.97 -76.34
N ASN A 169 14.02 -56.97 -75.88
CA ASN A 169 15.03 -56.18 -76.60
C ASN A 169 16.39 -56.86 -76.73
N LYS A 170 16.67 -57.98 -76.03
CA LYS A 170 17.75 -58.89 -76.47
C LYS A 170 17.59 -59.34 -77.93
N LYS A 171 16.38 -59.26 -78.49
CA LYS A 171 16.12 -59.51 -79.92
C LYS A 171 16.29 -58.27 -80.81
N HIS A 172 16.19 -57.05 -80.26
CA HIS A 172 16.36 -55.81 -81.01
C HIS A 172 17.60 -55.07 -80.51
N LYS A 173 18.74 -55.29 -81.18
CA LYS A 173 19.94 -54.45 -81.02
C LYS A 173 19.53 -52.98 -81.20
N HIS A 174 19.70 -52.20 -80.13
CA HIS A 174 19.29 -50.81 -80.09
C HIS A 174 20.19 -49.95 -81.00
N TRP A 175 19.58 -49.23 -81.94
CA TRP A 175 20.25 -48.40 -82.95
C TRP A 175 20.99 -47.18 -82.37
N TYR A 176 20.61 -46.66 -81.20
CA TYR A 176 21.27 -45.48 -80.60
C TYR A 176 22.67 -45.78 -80.05
N LYS A 177 23.04 -47.07 -79.83
CA LYS A 177 24.44 -47.45 -79.53
C LYS A 177 25.40 -47.19 -80.68
N PHE A 178 24.90 -46.80 -81.86
CA PHE A 178 25.71 -46.38 -82.99
C PHE A 178 26.14 -44.91 -82.91
N TRP A 179 25.49 -44.09 -82.07
CA TRP A 179 25.74 -42.65 -81.94
C TRP A 179 26.45 -42.25 -80.64
N SER A 180 26.70 -43.21 -79.74
CA SER A 180 27.78 -43.11 -78.75
C SER A 180 29.07 -43.61 -79.38
#